data_AF-A0A1B7V9T0-F1
#
_entry.id   AF-A0A1B7V9T0-F1
#
_cell.length_a   1.000
_cell.length_b   1.000
_cell.length_c   1.000
_cell.angle_alpha   90.00
_cell.angle_beta   90.00
_cell.angle_gamma   90.00
#
_symmetry.space_group_name_H-M   'P 1'
#
loop_
_entity.id
_entity.type
_entity.pdbx_description
1 polymer ?
#
loop_
_entity_poly.entity_id
_entity_poly.type
_entity_poly.pdbx_seq_one_letter_code
_entity_poly.pdbx_strand_id
1 'polypeptide(L)'
;MSQSIATINTRLLESLTQIILSLSQEEYQILIEKIQYSRLTEHQKQENIESLKEDIGVGIQELQNGQYTEYNENTLSSLITSIKAKGRERLQGEVTE
;
A
#
# COMPACT_ATOMS: atom_id res chain seq x y z
N MET A 1 19.15 -0.48 -36.09
CA MET A 1 19.48 -0.20 -34.67
C MET A 1 18.98 -1.28 -33.70
N SER A 2 18.11 -2.22 -34.12
CA SER A 2 17.55 -3.30 -33.29
C SER A 2 18.52 -4.45 -32.95
N GLN A 3 19.50 -4.74 -33.83
CA GLN A 3 20.50 -5.80 -33.58
C GLN A 3 21.35 -5.54 -32.34
N SER A 4 21.75 -4.28 -32.09
CA SER A 4 22.57 -3.92 -30.94
C SER A 4 21.82 -4.10 -29.61
N ILE A 5 20.53 -3.76 -29.56
CA ILE A 5 19.70 -3.93 -28.36
C ILE A 5 19.48 -5.42 -28.05
N ALA A 6 19.22 -6.23 -29.07
CA ALA A 6 19.08 -7.68 -28.89
C ALA A 6 20.37 -8.31 -28.34
N THR A 7 21.54 -7.92 -28.86
CA THR A 7 22.84 -8.42 -28.37
C THR A 7 23.18 -7.94 -26.95
N ILE A 8 22.75 -6.74 -26.57
CA ILE A 8 22.92 -6.23 -25.20
C ILE A 8 22.07 -7.04 -24.23
N ASN A 9 20.81 -7.33 -24.58
CA ASN A 9 19.91 -8.10 -23.74
C ASN A 9 20.41 -9.54 -23.54
N THR A 10 20.97 -10.17 -24.58
CA THR A 10 21.56 -11.53 -24.44
C THR A 10 22.80 -11.53 -23.56
N ARG A 11 23.68 -10.54 -23.67
CA ARG A 11 24.88 -10.44 -22.81
C ARG A 11 24.54 -10.14 -21.36
N LEU A 12 23.53 -9.31 -21.13
CA LEU A 12 23.01 -9.02 -19.80
C LEU A 12 22.41 -10.29 -19.17
N LEU A 13 21.59 -11.02 -19.91
CA LEU A 13 21.00 -12.30 -19.47
C LEU A 13 22.09 -13.31 -19.10
N GLU A 14 23.12 -13.44 -19.94
CA GLU A 14 24.24 -14.35 -19.70
C GLU A 14 25.04 -13.94 -18.45
N SER A 15 25.30 -12.64 -18.28
CA SER A 15 26.00 -12.10 -17.10
C SER A 15 25.21 -12.32 -15.81
N LEU A 16 23.89 -12.08 -15.83
CA LEU A 16 23.01 -12.34 -14.68
C LEU A 16 22.95 -13.84 -14.34
N THR A 17 22.91 -14.70 -15.37
CA THR A 17 22.95 -16.15 -15.19
C THR A 17 24.25 -16.59 -14.49
N GLN A 18 25.38 -16.07 -14.94
CA GLN A 18 26.68 -16.38 -14.31
C GLN A 18 26.76 -15.88 -12.87
N ILE A 19 26.24 -14.68 -12.59
CA ILE A 19 26.17 -14.15 -11.23
C ILE A 19 25.34 -15.08 -10.34
N ILE A 20 24.14 -15.48 -10.77
CA ILE A 20 23.25 -16.37 -10.01
C ILE A 20 23.91 -17.74 -9.74
N LEU A 21 24.60 -18.30 -10.74
CA LEU A 21 25.32 -19.58 -10.61
C LEU A 21 26.56 -19.48 -9.71
N SER A 22 27.12 -18.27 -9.52
CA SER A 22 28.27 -18.03 -8.65
C SER A 22 27.91 -17.77 -7.19
N LEU A 23 26.63 -17.59 -6.87
CA LEU A 23 26.17 -17.36 -5.50
C LEU A 23 26.39 -18.61 -4.64
N SER A 24 26.82 -18.40 -3.41
CA SER A 24 26.71 -19.43 -2.37
C SER A 24 25.24 -19.73 -2.07
N GLN A 25 24.99 -20.87 -1.41
CA GLN A 25 23.62 -21.25 -1.07
C GLN A 25 22.94 -20.22 -0.15
N GLU A 26 23.67 -19.58 0.76
CA GLU A 26 23.16 -18.52 1.63
C GLU A 26 22.80 -17.25 0.85
N GLU A 27 23.68 -16.79 -0.04
CA GLU A 27 23.43 -15.61 -0.88
C GLU A 27 22.26 -15.82 -1.84
N TYR A 28 22.10 -17.05 -2.36
CA TYR A 28 20.96 -17.43 -3.18
C TYR A 28 19.65 -17.35 -2.39
N GLN A 29 19.62 -17.84 -1.14
CA GLN A 29 18.41 -17.73 -0.31
C GLN A 29 18.05 -16.28 0.00
N ILE A 30 19.05 -15.44 0.31
CA ILE A 30 18.83 -14.00 0.52
C ILE A 30 18.27 -13.33 -0.74
N LEU A 31 18.76 -13.71 -1.93
CA LEU A 31 18.23 -13.19 -3.19
C LEU A 31 16.77 -13.59 -3.41
N ILE A 32 16.41 -14.85 -3.13
CA ILE A 32 15.02 -15.33 -3.24
C ILE A 32 14.11 -14.59 -2.26
N GLU A 33 14.53 -14.45 -1.00
CA GLU A 33 13.78 -13.74 0.03
C GLU A 33 13.53 -12.28 -0.39
N LYS A 34 14.56 -11.57 -0.88
CA LYS A 34 14.41 -10.19 -1.36
C LYS A 34 13.44 -10.07 -2.53
N ILE A 35 13.49 -10.98 -3.51
CA ILE A 35 12.57 -10.97 -4.66
C ILE A 35 11.13 -11.27 -4.22
N GLN A 36 10.94 -12.20 -3.29
CA GLN A 36 9.61 -12.53 -2.77
C GLN A 36 9.04 -11.38 -1.95
N TYR A 37 9.85 -10.81 -1.04
CA TYR A 37 9.45 -9.66 -0.22
C TYR A 37 9.13 -8.43 -1.08
N SER A 38 9.93 -8.13 -2.11
CA SER A 38 9.64 -7.02 -3.02
C SER A 38 8.32 -7.20 -3.76
N ARG A 39 7.98 -8.42 -4.19
CA ARG A 39 6.70 -8.72 -4.84
C ARG A 39 5.52 -8.60 -3.88
N LEU A 40 5.66 -9.12 -2.66
CA LEU A 40 4.63 -9.02 -1.63
C LEU A 40 4.35 -7.57 -1.25
N THR A 41 5.40 -6.77 -1.06
CA THR A 41 5.27 -5.35 -0.72
C THR A 41 4.68 -4.52 -1.88
N GLU A 42 5.01 -4.85 -3.12
CA GLU A 42 4.41 -4.19 -4.29
C GLU A 42 2.92 -4.53 -4.45
N HIS A 43 2.54 -5.80 -4.24
CA HIS A 43 1.13 -6.22 -4.24
C HIS A 43 0.34 -5.52 -3.15
N GLN A 44 0.84 -5.54 -1.90
CA GLN A 44 0.22 -4.85 -0.77
C GLN A 44 0.09 -3.35 -1.02
N LYS A 45 1.10 -2.73 -1.60
CA LYS A 45 1.06 -1.31 -1.97
C LYS A 45 -0.02 -1.06 -3.01
N GLN A 46 -0.16 -1.93 -4.01
CA GLN A 46 -1.19 -1.79 -5.04
C GLN A 46 -2.59 -1.95 -4.46
N GLU A 47 -2.82 -2.95 -3.61
CA GLU A 47 -4.10 -3.14 -2.90
C GLU A 47 -4.45 -1.92 -2.05
N ASN A 48 -3.50 -1.38 -1.29
CA ASN A 48 -3.70 -0.17 -0.50
C ASN A 48 -4.06 1.05 -1.37
N ILE A 49 -3.45 1.17 -2.55
CA ILE A 49 -3.76 2.25 -3.50
C ILE A 49 -5.17 2.10 -4.06
N GLU A 50 -5.59 0.88 -4.42
CA GLU A 50 -6.93 0.66 -4.96
C GLU A 50 -8.02 0.89 -3.89
N SER A 51 -7.81 0.41 -2.66
CA SER A 51 -8.70 0.72 -1.54
C SER A 51 -8.80 2.22 -1.28
N LEU A 52 -7.68 2.94 -1.32
CA LEU A 52 -7.67 4.39 -1.12
C LEU A 52 -8.41 5.12 -2.25
N LYS A 53 -8.27 4.67 -3.50
CA LYS A 53 -9.03 5.25 -4.63
C LYS A 53 -10.53 5.03 -4.47
N GLU A 54 -10.94 3.85 -4.00
CA GLU A 54 -12.35 3.55 -3.71
C GLU A 54 -12.88 4.47 -2.61
N ASP A 55 -12.17 4.59 -1.48
CA ASP A 55 -12.53 5.47 -0.37
C ASP A 55 -12.65 6.94 -0.81
N ILE A 56 -11.71 7.42 -1.63
CA ILE A 56 -11.76 8.76 -2.21
C ILE A 56 -12.97 8.92 -3.13
N GLY A 57 -13.26 7.91 -3.96
CA GLY A 57 -14.42 7.90 -4.84
C GLY A 57 -15.73 8.03 -4.06
N VAL A 58 -15.87 7.27 -2.98
CA VAL A 58 -17.00 7.36 -2.05
C VAL A 58 -17.08 8.77 -1.46
N GLY A 59 -15.98 9.30 -0.92
CA GLY A 59 -15.95 10.65 -0.33
C GLY A 59 -16.32 11.76 -1.32
N ILE A 60 -15.88 11.67 -2.58
CA ILE A 60 -16.29 12.61 -3.64
C ILE A 60 -17.79 12.53 -3.88
N GLN A 61 -18.34 11.31 -3.98
CA GLN A 61 -19.76 11.09 -4.21
C GLN A 61 -20.61 11.61 -3.04
N GLU A 62 -20.17 11.39 -1.80
CA GLU A 62 -20.83 11.93 -0.61
C GLU A 62 -20.86 13.46 -0.64
N LEU A 63 -19.73 14.10 -0.96
CA LEU A 63 -19.67 15.56 -1.08
C LEU A 63 -20.59 16.10 -2.18
N GLN A 64 -20.59 15.47 -3.36
CA GLN A 64 -21.45 15.87 -4.48
C GLN A 64 -22.95 15.74 -4.14
N ASN A 65 -23.30 14.72 -3.36
CA ASN A 65 -24.67 14.47 -2.94
C ASN A 65 -25.09 15.26 -1.69
N GLY A 66 -24.21 16.10 -1.13
CA GLY A 66 -24.50 16.83 0.11
C GLY A 66 -24.55 15.94 1.34
N GLN A 67 -23.99 14.72 1.29
CA GLN A 67 -23.94 13.76 2.39
C GLN A 67 -22.77 14.06 3.33
N TYR A 68 -22.64 15.31 3.73
CA TYR A 68 -21.63 15.77 4.67
C TYR A 68 -22.27 16.68 5.71
N THR A 69 -21.68 16.74 6.91
CA THR A 69 -22.15 17.62 7.98
C THR A 69 -21.21 18.81 8.10
N GLU A 70 -21.74 20.01 7.91
CA GLU A 70 -21.00 21.24 8.19
C GLU A 70 -21.08 21.57 9.68
N TYR A 71 -19.92 21.87 10.26
CA TYR A 71 -19.82 22.32 11.64
C TYR A 71 -19.43 23.80 11.68
N ASN A 72 -20.15 24.57 12.49
CA ASN A 72 -19.90 25.99 12.74
C ASN A 72 -19.67 26.23 14.24
N GLU A 73 -19.48 27.48 14.65
CA GLU A 73 -19.20 27.86 16.04
C GLU A 73 -20.22 27.30 17.04
N ASN A 74 -21.49 27.16 16.63
CA ASN A 74 -22.57 26.67 17.47
C ASN A 74 -22.66 25.14 17.53
N THR A 75 -22.12 24.42 16.53
CA THR A 75 -22.21 22.95 16.43
C THR A 75 -20.88 22.24 16.73
N LEU A 76 -19.79 22.98 16.86
CA LEU A 76 -18.45 22.44 17.13
C LEU A 76 -18.38 21.71 18.49
N SER A 77 -19.06 22.23 19.51
CA SER A 77 -19.11 21.59 20.83
C SER A 77 -19.73 20.19 20.78
N SER A 78 -20.79 20.03 19.97
CA SER A 78 -21.43 18.73 19.75
C SER A 78 -20.53 17.78 18.99
N LEU A 79 -19.80 18.25 17.97
CA LEU A 79 -18.80 17.44 17.26
C LEU A 79 -17.73 16.90 18.22
N ILE A 80 -17.16 17.76 19.06
CA ILE A 80 -16.14 17.36 20.04
C ILE A 80 -16.70 16.28 21.00
N THR A 81 -17.96 16.43 21.41
CA THR A 81 -18.64 15.46 22.27
C THR A 81 -18.80 14.10 21.57
N SER A 82 -19.24 14.11 20.31
CA SER A 82 -19.38 12.89 19.50
C SER A 82 -18.04 12.20 19.24
N ILE A 83 -16.97 12.96 18.93
CA ILE A 83 -15.61 12.41 18.76
C ILE A 83 -15.15 11.72 20.04
N LYS A 84 -15.30 12.38 21.20
CA LYS A 84 -14.93 11.81 22.50
C LYS A 84 -15.73 10.55 22.82
N ALA A 85 -17.02 10.51 22.50
CA ALA A 85 -17.85 9.32 22.70
C ALA A 85 -17.37 8.14 21.85
N LYS A 86 -17.18 8.34 20.54
CA LYS A 86 -16.63 7.32 19.63
C LYS A 86 -15.25 6.81 20.08
N GLY A 87 -14.38 7.71 20.55
CA GLY A 87 -13.08 7.33 21.10
C GLY A 87 -13.19 6.41 22.32
N ARG A 88 -14.12 6.70 23.24
CA ARG A 88 -14.38 5.83 24.40
C ARG A 88 -14.95 4.48 24.01
N GLU A 89 -15.87 4.43 23.05
CA GLU A 89 -16.45 3.17 22.55
C GLU A 89 -15.37 2.24 21.99
N ARG A 90 -14.43 2.78 21.19
CA ARG A 90 -13.30 2.00 20.66
C ARG A 90 -12.41 1.46 21.78
N LEU A 91 -12.05 2.30 22.73
CA LEU A 91 -11.21 1.92 23.87
C LEU A 91 -11.89 0.92 24.82
N GLN A 92 -13.23 0.90 24.87
CA GLN A 92 -13.99 -0.08 25.67
C GLN A 92 -14.19 -1.40 24.92
N GLY A 93 -14.31 -1.36 23.59
CA GLY A 93 -14.34 -2.55 22.74
C GLY A 93 -13.03 -3.33 22.75
N GLU A 94 -11.89 -2.65 22.86
CA GLU A 94 -10.55 -3.27 22.95
C GLU A 94 -10.27 -3.99 24.28
N VAL A 95 -11.10 -3.83 25.32
CA VAL A 95 -10.92 -4.48 26.64
C VAL A 95 -11.71 -5.80 26.74
N THR A 96 -12.47 -6.16 25.70
CA THR A 96 -13.29 -7.39 25.68
C THR A 96 -12.98 -8.27 24.47
N GLU A 97 -11.71 -8.58 24.26
CA GLU A 97 -11.20 -9.74 23.49
C GLU A 97 -10.03 -10.36 24.25
#